data_AF-A0AAJ5K5N2-F1
#
_entry.id   AF-A0AAJ5K5N2-F1
#
_cell.length_a   1.000
_cell.length_b   1.000
_cell.length_c   1.000
_cell.angle_alpha   90.00
_cell.angle_beta   90.00
_cell.angle_gamma   90.00
#
_symmetry.space_group_name_H-M   'P 1'
#
loop_
_entity.id
_entity.type
_entity.pdbx_description
1 polymer ?
#
loop_
_entity_poly.entity_id
_entity_poly.type
_entity_poly.pdbx_seq_one_letter_code
_entity_poly.pdbx_strand_id
1 'polypeptide(L)'
;MEFLRLIHGYQFGSALALLFPTPYALATLILFLWSLGPALKGVVRTGFLVWLRLTWVLTLIPVVTGVILAVGGEKVPSATNVGGGLTKYGYPVDPSRDWEHWMYSAFALLSLYVIEVLVKGRLISHRRGLRYLPVATLFLYGCAYMIGRVAVFPGSTPGT
;
A
#
# COMPACT_ATOMS: atom_id res chain seq x y z
N MET A 1 -1.73 4.72 22.04
CA MET A 1 -0.69 4.39 21.03
C MET A 1 -0.76 2.94 20.58
N GLU A 2 -0.90 1.97 21.49
CA GLU A 2 -0.91 0.54 21.15
C GLU A 2 -2.03 0.11 20.17
N PHE A 3 -3.25 0.61 20.36
CA PHE A 3 -4.36 0.38 19.41
C PHE A 3 -4.05 0.89 17.98
N LEU A 4 -3.41 2.05 17.85
CA LEU A 4 -2.99 2.58 16.55
C LEU A 4 -1.91 1.71 15.91
N ARG A 5 -0.95 1.21 16.70
CA ARG A 5 0.07 0.26 16.23
C ARG A 5 -0.53 -1.06 15.77
N LEU A 6 -1.58 -1.56 16.44
CA LEU A 6 -2.30 -2.77 16.05
C LEU A 6 -3.02 -2.60 14.70
N ILE A 7 -3.74 -1.50 14.51
CA ILE A 7 -4.42 -1.22 13.24
C ILE A 7 -3.41 -1.02 12.11
N HIS A 8 -2.40 -0.19 12.33
CA HIS A 8 -1.42 0.17 11.32
C HIS A 8 -0.51 -1.01 10.95
N GLY A 9 -0.13 -1.82 11.94
CA GLY A 9 0.78 -2.95 11.77
C GLY A 9 0.11 -4.28 11.46
N TYR A 10 -1.20 -4.30 11.16
CA TYR A 10 -1.91 -5.55 10.89
C TYR A 10 -1.42 -6.21 9.60
N GLN A 11 -1.02 -7.47 9.73
CA GLN A 11 -0.55 -8.32 8.64
C GLN A 11 -1.21 -9.69 8.73
N PHE A 12 -1.33 -10.38 7.60
CA PHE A 12 -1.80 -11.76 7.61
C PHE A 12 -0.72 -12.68 8.18
N GLY A 13 -1.06 -13.50 9.18
CA GLY A 13 -0.14 -14.48 9.78
C GLY A 13 -0.10 -15.84 9.05
N SER A 14 -0.47 -15.89 7.77
CA SER A 14 -0.58 -17.14 6.99
C SER A 14 0.22 -17.05 5.69
N ALA A 15 0.34 -18.17 4.95
CA ALA A 15 1.02 -18.20 3.65
C ALA A 15 0.45 -17.21 2.62
N LEU A 16 -0.79 -16.74 2.82
CA LEU A 16 -1.40 -15.68 2.03
C LEU A 16 -0.60 -14.37 2.06
N ALA A 17 0.17 -14.12 3.11
CA ALA A 17 1.03 -12.94 3.24
C ALA A 17 2.13 -12.85 2.17
N LEU A 18 2.46 -13.97 1.52
CA LEU A 18 3.40 -14.01 0.38
C LEU A 18 2.84 -13.34 -0.86
N LEU A 19 1.51 -13.26 -0.99
CA LEU A 19 0.84 -12.62 -2.12
C LEU A 19 0.28 -11.26 -1.71
N PHE A 20 -0.30 -11.16 -0.52
CA PHE A 20 -0.85 -9.90 -0.02
C PHE A 20 -0.56 -9.81 1.48
N PRO A 21 0.49 -9.09 1.90
CA PRO A 21 0.90 -9.06 3.31
C PRO A 21 -0.11 -8.37 4.22
N THR A 22 -0.99 -7.53 3.67
CA THR A 22 -1.98 -6.73 4.40
C THR A 22 -3.36 -6.79 3.73
N PRO A 23 -4.46 -6.50 4.45
CA PRO A 23 -5.79 -6.35 3.85
C PRO A 23 -5.82 -5.29 2.74
N TYR A 24 -5.02 -4.24 2.91
CA TYR A 24 -4.83 -3.21 1.89
C TYR A 24 -4.21 -3.79 0.61
N ALA A 25 -3.13 -4.58 0.71
CA ALA A 25 -2.54 -5.25 -0.44
C ALA A 25 -3.54 -6.17 -1.16
N LEU A 26 -4.35 -6.93 -0.41
CA LEU A 26 -5.41 -7.75 -0.98
C LEU A 26 -6.45 -6.92 -1.75
N ALA A 27 -6.91 -5.81 -1.17
CA ALA A 27 -7.88 -4.94 -1.83
C ALA A 27 -7.33 -4.34 -3.14
N THR A 28 -6.05 -3.97 -3.16
CA THR A 28 -5.38 -3.47 -4.38
C THR A 28 -5.17 -4.56 -5.43
N LEU A 29 -4.90 -5.81 -5.02
CA LEU A 29 -4.82 -6.95 -5.93
C LEU A 29 -6.17 -7.21 -6.60
N ILE A 30 -7.26 -7.21 -5.82
CA ILE A 30 -8.62 -7.36 -6.36
C ILE A 30 -8.95 -6.19 -7.30
N LEU A 31 -8.59 -4.95 -6.92
CA LEU A 31 -8.77 -3.78 -7.78
C LEU A 31 -8.01 -3.92 -9.11
N PHE A 32 -6.78 -4.45 -9.07
CA PHE A 32 -5.99 -4.73 -10.27
C PHE A 32 -6.69 -5.74 -11.18
N LEU A 33 -7.08 -6.91 -10.66
CA LEU A 33 -7.78 -7.92 -11.43
C LEU A 33 -9.09 -7.38 -12.01
N TRP A 34 -9.84 -6.59 -11.23
CA TRP A 34 -11.12 -6.03 -11.66
C TRP A 34 -10.95 -4.90 -12.68
N SER A 35 -9.81 -4.22 -12.71
CA SER A 35 -9.53 -3.14 -13.67
C SER A 35 -9.45 -3.60 -15.12
N LEU A 36 -9.22 -4.90 -15.36
CA LEU A 36 -9.30 -5.52 -16.68
C LEU A 36 -10.70 -5.35 -17.30
N GLY A 37 -11.76 -5.38 -16.49
CA GLY A 37 -13.13 -5.19 -16.96
C GLY A 37 -13.34 -3.83 -17.66
N PRO A 38 -13.11 -2.70 -16.96
CA PRO A 38 -13.13 -1.38 -17.56
C PRO A 38 -12.16 -1.20 -18.73
N ALA A 39 -10.95 -1.78 -18.65
CA ALA A 39 -9.95 -1.66 -19.71
C ALA A 39 -10.40 -2.30 -21.03
N LEU A 40 -11.02 -3.49 -20.94
CA LEU A 40 -11.50 -4.24 -22.10
C LEU A 40 -12.83 -3.70 -22.63
N LYS A 41 -13.78 -3.39 -21.73
CA LYS A 41 -15.14 -2.98 -22.10
C LYS A 41 -15.27 -1.48 -22.36
N GLY A 42 -14.31 -0.67 -21.91
CA GLY A 42 -14.34 0.78 -22.06
C GLY A 42 -15.42 1.47 -21.22
N VAL A 43 -15.96 0.79 -20.21
CA VAL A 43 -17.02 1.30 -19.33
C VAL A 43 -16.72 0.94 -17.88
N VAL A 44 -16.83 1.93 -16.99
CA VAL A 44 -16.71 1.73 -15.54
C VAL A 44 -18.08 1.48 -14.95
N ARG A 45 -18.24 0.40 -14.19
CA ARG A 45 -19.50 0.04 -13.50
C ARG A 45 -19.44 0.41 -12.03
N THR A 46 -20.62 0.56 -11.41
CA THR A 46 -20.76 0.91 -9.99
C THR A 46 -19.96 -0.01 -9.07
N GLY A 47 -19.92 -1.32 -9.33
CA GLY A 47 -19.12 -2.26 -8.52
C GLY A 47 -17.63 -1.91 -8.46
N PHE A 48 -17.03 -1.52 -9.59
CA PHE A 48 -15.64 -1.07 -9.63
C PHE A 48 -15.44 0.23 -8.83
N LEU A 49 -16.39 1.17 -8.92
CA LEU A 49 -16.34 2.43 -8.17
C LEU A 49 -16.44 2.19 -6.66
N VAL A 50 -17.36 1.32 -6.22
CA VAL A 50 -17.50 0.95 -4.81
C VAL A 50 -16.20 0.32 -4.31
N TRP A 51 -15.61 -0.60 -5.07
CA TRP A 51 -14.34 -1.22 -4.70
C TRP A 51 -13.20 -0.20 -4.63
N LEU A 52 -13.12 0.72 -5.59
CA LEU A 52 -12.14 1.81 -5.57
C LEU A 52 -12.29 2.69 -4.32
N ARG A 53 -13.52 2.97 -3.87
CA ARG A 53 -13.77 3.71 -2.62
C ARG A 53 -13.33 2.92 -1.40
N LEU A 54 -13.57 1.60 -1.37
CA LEU A 54 -13.07 0.73 -0.30
C LEU A 54 -11.54 0.71 -0.26
N THR A 55 -10.88 0.63 -1.42
CA THR A 55 -9.41 0.72 -1.49
C THR A 55 -8.92 2.07 -0.96
N TRP A 56 -9.57 3.18 -1.30
CA TRP A 56 -9.25 4.49 -0.70
C TRP A 56 -9.31 4.47 0.83
N VAL A 57 -10.38 3.92 1.41
CA VAL A 57 -10.52 3.81 2.87
C VAL A 57 -9.38 2.97 3.46
N LEU A 58 -9.09 1.81 2.86
CA LEU A 58 -8.03 0.92 3.29
C LEU A 58 -6.62 1.50 3.10
N THR A 59 -6.43 2.49 2.25
CA THR A 59 -5.18 3.26 2.14
C THR A 59 -5.13 4.40 3.15
N LEU A 60 -6.21 5.15 3.30
CA LEU A 60 -6.21 6.35 4.15
C LEU A 60 -6.13 6.02 5.63
N ILE A 61 -6.76 4.94 6.10
CA ILE A 61 -6.65 4.51 7.50
C ILE A 61 -5.18 4.33 7.91
N PRO A 62 -4.38 3.45 7.27
CA PRO A 62 -2.99 3.25 7.66
C PRO A 62 -2.12 4.49 7.41
N VAL A 63 -2.40 5.30 6.38
CA VAL A 63 -1.67 6.56 6.15
C VAL A 63 -1.90 7.54 7.31
N VAL A 64 -3.15 7.76 7.72
CA VAL A 64 -3.47 8.68 8.82
C VAL A 64 -2.89 8.16 10.13
N THR A 65 -3.06 6.87 10.44
CA THR A 65 -2.45 6.31 11.65
C THR A 65 -0.93 6.38 11.61
N GLY A 66 -0.31 6.16 10.44
CA GLY A 66 1.14 6.25 10.26
C GLY A 66 1.66 7.66 10.48
N VAL A 67 0.98 8.68 9.95
CA VAL A 67 1.32 10.10 10.20
C VAL A 67 1.21 10.43 11.69
N ILE A 68 0.14 10.00 12.37
CA ILE A 68 -0.02 10.23 13.82
C ILE A 68 1.14 9.57 14.61
N LEU A 69 1.49 8.33 14.26
CA LEU A 69 2.59 7.60 14.88
C LEU A 69 3.93 8.32 14.63
N ALA A 70 4.20 8.76 13.40
CA ALA A 70 5.44 9.42 13.02
C ALA A 70 5.62 10.79 13.69
N VAL A 71 4.54 11.58 13.82
CA VAL A 71 4.57 12.83 14.60
C VAL A 71 4.89 12.54 16.08
N GLY A 72 4.49 11.38 16.59
CA GLY A 72 4.87 10.87 17.91
C GLY A 72 6.30 10.32 18.01
N GLY A 73 7.10 10.38 16.94
CA GLY A 73 8.48 9.88 16.90
C GLY A 73 8.62 8.38 16.58
N GLU A 74 7.53 7.71 16.23
CA GLU A 74 7.55 6.29 15.86
C GLU A 74 8.04 6.10 14.43
N LYS A 75 8.65 4.95 14.19
CA LYS A 75 9.14 4.53 12.87
C LYS A 75 8.51 3.21 12.46
N VAL A 76 8.71 2.84 11.21
CA VAL A 76 8.37 1.50 10.73
C VAL A 76 9.08 0.43 11.59
N PRO A 77 8.46 -0.73 11.88
CA PRO A 77 9.05 -1.70 12.81
C PRO A 77 10.40 -2.29 12.40
N SER A 78 10.67 -2.40 11.11
CA SER A 78 11.97 -2.85 10.56
C SER A 78 13.11 -1.85 10.78
N ALA A 79 12.78 -0.58 11.05
CA ALA A 79 13.71 0.49 11.40
C ALA A 79 13.76 0.76 12.92
N THR A 80 13.05 -0.03 13.72
CA THR A 80 12.91 0.18 15.17
C THR A 80 13.61 -0.92 15.95
N ASN A 81 14.58 -0.55 16.77
CA ASN A 81 15.30 -1.45 17.67
C ASN A 81 14.45 -1.75 18.91
N VAL A 82 14.21 -3.04 19.21
CA VAL A 82 13.53 -3.48 20.43
C VAL A 82 14.49 -4.03 21.48
N GLY A 83 15.79 -4.02 21.19
CA GLY A 83 16.87 -4.53 22.03
C GLY A 83 17.91 -5.30 21.22
N GLY A 84 19.19 -5.20 21.61
CA GLY A 84 20.27 -5.99 20.99
C GLY A 84 20.54 -5.72 19.50
N GLY A 85 20.03 -4.61 18.95
CA GLY A 85 20.17 -4.29 17.52
C GLY A 85 19.17 -5.01 16.62
N LEU A 86 18.15 -5.62 17.21
CA LEU A 86 17.13 -6.41 16.51
C LEU A 86 15.78 -5.69 16.50
N THR A 87 15.03 -5.95 15.44
CA THR A 87 13.62 -5.55 15.27
C THR A 87 12.72 -6.49 16.06
N LYS A 88 11.43 -6.14 16.20
CA LYS A 88 10.42 -7.03 16.81
C LYS A 88 10.22 -8.37 16.07
N TYR A 89 10.77 -8.49 14.86
CA TYR A 89 10.71 -9.69 14.04
C TYR A 89 12.01 -10.52 14.11
N GLY A 90 12.98 -10.12 14.93
CA GLY A 90 14.26 -10.82 15.08
C GLY A 90 15.27 -10.55 13.95
N TYR A 91 14.94 -9.67 13.01
CA TYR A 91 15.89 -9.23 11.98
C TYR A 91 16.75 -8.06 12.46
N PRO A 92 17.97 -7.88 11.91
CA PRO A 92 18.76 -6.66 12.14
C PRO A 92 17.95 -5.41 11.78
N VAL A 93 18.08 -4.37 12.60
CA VAL A 93 17.46 -3.06 12.34
C VAL A 93 18.01 -2.48 11.05
N ASP A 94 17.14 -1.91 10.22
CA ASP A 94 17.54 -1.20 9.00
C ASP A 94 16.84 0.17 8.94
N PRO A 95 17.55 1.26 9.27
CA PRO A 95 16.98 2.61 9.26
C PRO A 95 16.47 3.08 7.90
N SER A 96 17.00 2.55 6.78
CA SER A 96 16.58 2.96 5.44
C SER A 96 15.13 2.57 5.14
N ARG A 97 14.62 1.53 5.81
CA ARG A 97 13.26 1.04 5.62
C ARG A 97 12.20 2.08 5.97
N ASP A 98 12.48 3.01 6.88
CA ASP A 98 11.53 4.05 7.24
C ASP A 98 11.24 4.99 6.06
N TRP A 99 12.29 5.42 5.36
CA TRP A 99 12.18 6.26 4.16
C TRP A 99 11.53 5.52 2.99
N GLU A 100 11.85 4.25 2.80
CA GLU A 100 11.19 3.42 1.79
C GLU A 100 9.69 3.30 2.08
N HIS A 101 9.30 3.13 3.34
CA HIS A 101 7.90 3.04 3.73
C HIS A 101 7.13 4.33 3.39
N TRP A 102 7.73 5.50 3.64
CA TRP A 102 7.18 6.79 3.22
C TRP A 102 7.07 6.92 1.69
N MET A 103 8.11 6.54 0.96
CA MET A 103 8.13 6.58 -0.49
C MET A 103 7.02 5.73 -1.10
N TYR A 104 6.88 4.47 -0.69
CA TYR A 104 5.82 3.59 -1.21
C TYR A 104 4.42 4.06 -0.81
N SER A 105 4.26 4.66 0.39
CA SER A 105 3.00 5.26 0.82
C SER A 105 2.61 6.46 -0.06
N ALA A 106 3.57 7.32 -0.41
CA ALA A 106 3.35 8.43 -1.33
C ALA A 106 3.00 7.95 -2.75
N PHE A 107 3.73 6.95 -3.26
CA PHE A 107 3.42 6.35 -4.56
C PHE A 107 2.05 5.67 -4.60
N ALA A 108 1.64 5.02 -3.51
CA ALA A 108 0.29 4.45 -3.39
C ALA A 108 -0.80 5.54 -3.51
N LEU A 109 -0.66 6.66 -2.77
CA LEU A 109 -1.61 7.78 -2.85
C LEU A 109 -1.65 8.41 -4.25
N LEU A 110 -0.48 8.61 -4.86
CA LEU A 110 -0.38 9.13 -6.23
C LEU A 110 -1.06 8.19 -7.23
N SER A 111 -0.87 6.87 -7.07
CA SER A 111 -1.48 5.87 -7.95
C SER A 111 -3.00 5.88 -7.84
N LEU A 112 -3.54 5.98 -6.62
CA LEU A 112 -4.99 6.12 -6.42
C LEU A 112 -5.53 7.40 -7.08
N TYR A 113 -4.82 8.52 -6.96
CA TYR A 113 -5.18 9.75 -7.64
C TYR A 113 -5.18 9.59 -9.16
N VAL A 114 -4.15 8.96 -9.73
CA VAL A 114 -4.08 8.66 -11.17
C VAL A 114 -5.27 7.79 -11.59
N ILE A 115 -5.62 6.75 -10.81
CA ILE A 115 -6.78 5.89 -11.08
C ILE A 115 -8.08 6.72 -11.11
N GLU A 116 -8.29 7.65 -10.18
CA GLU A 116 -9.47 8.55 -10.21
C GLU A 116 -9.52 9.39 -11.50
N VAL A 117 -8.38 9.92 -11.93
CA VAL A 117 -8.29 10.73 -13.14
C VAL A 117 -8.62 9.89 -14.38
N LEU A 118 -8.09 8.66 -14.46
CA LEU A 118 -8.37 7.72 -15.55
C LEU A 118 -9.85 7.33 -15.59
N VAL A 119 -10.45 7.04 -14.43
CA VAL A 119 -11.87 6.70 -14.30
C VAL A 119 -12.80 7.86 -14.65
N LYS A 120 -12.43 9.09 -14.29
CA LYS A 120 -13.24 10.29 -14.60
C LYS A 120 -13.11 10.74 -16.06
N GLY A 121 -12.04 10.37 -16.76
CA GLY A 121 -11.80 10.72 -18.15
C GLY A 121 -11.58 12.23 -18.39
N ARG A 122 -11.01 12.95 -17.41
CA ARG A 122 -10.85 14.42 -17.47
C ARG A 122 -9.61 14.90 -18.25
N LEU A 123 -8.53 14.12 -18.27
CA LEU A 123 -7.25 14.54 -18.91
C LEU A 123 -7.00 13.89 -20.27
N ILE A 124 -7.57 12.71 -20.51
CA ILE A 124 -7.43 11.94 -21.74
C ILE A 124 -8.79 11.34 -22.09
N SER A 125 -8.98 10.96 -23.36
CA SER A 125 -10.24 10.35 -23.77
C SER A 125 -10.55 9.13 -22.90
N HIS A 126 -11.78 9.09 -22.35
CA HIS A 126 -12.16 8.14 -21.31
C HIS A 126 -11.79 6.70 -21.70
N ARG A 127 -12.16 6.26 -22.91
CA ARG A 127 -11.86 4.91 -23.41
C ARG A 127 -10.35 4.61 -23.51
N ARG A 128 -9.51 5.58 -23.87
CA ARG A 128 -8.05 5.40 -23.88
C ARG A 128 -7.51 5.35 -22.45
N GLY A 129 -8.01 6.21 -21.57
CA GLY A 129 -7.61 6.21 -20.15
C GLY A 129 -7.90 4.90 -19.45
N LEU A 130 -9.06 4.30 -19.69
CA LEU A 130 -9.41 3.00 -19.11
C LEU A 130 -8.44 1.88 -19.49
N ARG A 131 -7.78 1.94 -20.66
CA ARG A 131 -6.77 0.95 -21.06
C ARG A 131 -5.52 0.98 -20.19
N TYR A 132 -5.22 2.10 -19.53
CA TYR A 132 -4.10 2.24 -18.62
C TYR A 132 -4.43 1.89 -17.17
N LEU A 133 -5.71 1.62 -16.84
CA LEU A 133 -6.11 1.23 -15.49
C LEU A 133 -5.37 -0.01 -14.95
N PRO A 134 -5.16 -1.08 -15.73
CA PRO A 134 -4.40 -2.25 -15.25
C PRO A 134 -2.97 -1.91 -14.86
N VAL A 135 -2.33 -1.00 -15.58
CA VAL A 135 -0.96 -0.58 -15.27
C VAL A 135 -0.93 0.20 -13.96
N ALA A 136 -1.83 1.19 -13.81
CA ALA A 136 -1.90 2.01 -12.60
C ALA A 136 -2.28 1.19 -11.35
N THR A 137 -3.21 0.25 -11.49
CA THR A 137 -3.64 -0.63 -10.39
C THR A 137 -2.62 -1.71 -10.05
N LEU A 138 -1.89 -2.24 -11.03
CA LEU A 138 -0.76 -3.15 -10.78
C LEU A 138 0.35 -2.44 -10.00
N PHE A 139 0.70 -1.22 -10.41
CA PHE A 139 1.71 -0.42 -9.72
C PHE A 139 1.27 -0.07 -8.28
N LEU A 140 0.00 0.30 -8.08
CA LEU A 140 -0.58 0.48 -6.75
C LEU A 140 -0.45 -0.79 -5.89
N TYR A 141 -0.79 -1.96 -6.43
CA TYR A 141 -0.63 -3.23 -5.74
C TYR A 141 0.84 -3.51 -5.38
N GLY A 142 1.77 -3.25 -6.29
CA GLY A 142 3.21 -3.35 -6.01
C GLY A 142 3.64 -2.46 -4.84
N CYS A 143 3.17 -1.21 -4.80
CA CYS A 143 3.42 -0.30 -3.68
C CYS A 143 2.81 -0.84 -2.37
N ALA A 144 1.57 -1.32 -2.40
CA ALA A 144 0.88 -1.89 -1.23
C ALA A 144 1.60 -3.13 -0.67
N TYR A 145 2.08 -4.00 -1.56
CA TYR A 145 2.90 -5.14 -1.21
C TYR A 145 4.22 -4.69 -0.55
N MET A 146 4.90 -3.73 -1.17
CA MET A 146 6.18 -3.22 -0.66
C MET A 146 6.05 -2.53 0.70
N ILE A 147 4.97 -1.80 0.96
CA ILE A 147 4.67 -1.21 2.29
C ILE A 147 4.69 -2.30 3.38
N GLY A 148 3.99 -3.43 3.14
CA GLY A 148 3.97 -4.56 4.07
C GLY A 148 5.34 -5.24 4.20
N ARG A 149 6.03 -5.46 3.09
CA ARG A 149 7.36 -6.09 3.07
C ARG A 149 8.40 -5.27 3.83
N VAL A 150 8.46 -3.97 3.52
CA VAL A 150 9.37 -3.00 4.15
C VAL A 150 9.11 -2.91 5.64
N ALA A 151 7.87 -3.12 6.10
CA ALA A 151 7.56 -3.09 7.52
C ALA A 151 8.15 -4.26 8.34
N VAL A 152 8.50 -5.37 7.68
CA VAL A 152 8.98 -6.59 8.34
C VAL A 152 10.44 -6.87 8.07
N PHE A 153 10.83 -6.87 6.79
CA PHE A 153 12.11 -7.41 6.36
C PHE A 153 13.17 -6.31 6.24
N PRO A 154 14.43 -6.59 6.59
CA PRO A 154 15.54 -5.66 6.40
C PRO A 154 15.88 -5.48 4.92
N GLY A 155 16.48 -4.35 4.56
CA GLY A 155 16.73 -3.87 3.21
C GLY A 155 18.19 -3.83 2.83
N SER A 156 18.63 -2.68 2.32
CA SER A 156 19.97 -2.50 1.78
C SER A 156 21.01 -2.14 2.83
N THR A 157 20.59 -1.71 4.03
CA THR A 157 21.50 -1.30 5.11
C THR A 157 21.19 -1.97 6.46
N PRO A 158 21.12 -3.31 6.56
CA PRO A 158 20.84 -3.99 7.82
C PRO A 158 22.00 -3.85 8.81
N GLY A 159 21.70 -3.52 10.07
CA GLY A 159 22.67 -3.44 11.17
C GLY A 159 23.52 -2.16 11.19
N THR A 160 23.13 -1.14 10.41
CA THR A 160 23.80 0.19 10.37
C THR A 160 23.17 1.20 11.31
#